data_AF-A0A7S3T2E2-F1
#
_entry.id   AF-A0A7S3T2E2-F1
#
_cell.length_a   1.000
_cell.length_b   1.000
_cell.length_c   1.000
_cell.angle_alpha   90.00
_cell.angle_beta   90.00
_cell.angle_gamma   90.00
#
_symmetry.space_group_name_H-M   'P 1'
#
loop_
_entity.id
_entity.type
_entity.pdbx_description
1 polymer ?
#
loop_
_entity_poly.entity_id
_entity_poly.type
_entity_poly.pdbx_seq_one_letter_code
_entity_poly.pdbx_strand_id
1 'polypeptide(L)'
;FTELPSTALGWFFQWAFCSAAATIVSGGVAERVNFHGYIIYSIAMTIFIYPVIVAWTWGYGWLSAGEDNINDAGFMDFAGSGIVHMTGGVGALVGAICAGPRSGRFDNPEDFQPH
;
A
#
# COMPACT_ATOMS: atom_id res chain seq x y z
N PHE A 1 -5.74 25.65 8.13
CA PHE A 1 -6.39 24.31 8.06
C PHE A 1 -7.88 24.32 8.43
N THR A 2 -8.52 25.50 8.52
CA THR A 2 -9.94 25.66 8.89
C THR A 2 -10.91 25.62 7.70
N GLU A 3 -10.45 25.32 6.50
CA GLU A 3 -11.26 25.20 5.28
C GLU A 3 -10.85 23.89 4.59
N LEU A 4 -11.23 22.75 5.17
CA LEU A 4 -11.05 21.47 4.47
C LEU A 4 -11.99 21.46 3.26
N PRO A 5 -11.54 20.94 2.10
CA PRO A 5 -12.47 20.66 1.03
C PRO A 5 -13.55 19.70 1.57
N SER A 6 -14.74 19.71 0.95
CA SER A 6 -15.88 18.90 1.40
C SER A 6 -15.45 17.51 1.86
N THR A 7 -16.07 16.96 2.90
CA THR A 7 -15.79 15.60 3.41
C THR A 7 -15.65 14.56 2.28
N ALA A 8 -16.37 14.75 1.18
CA ALA A 8 -16.25 14.01 -0.06
C ALA A 8 -14.86 14.08 -0.74
N LEU A 9 -14.20 15.25 -0.82
CA LEU A 9 -12.87 15.35 -1.41
C LEU A 9 -11.79 14.69 -0.55
N GLY A 10 -11.87 14.87 0.78
CA GLY A 10 -10.95 14.18 1.70
C GLY A 10 -11.11 12.66 1.63
N TRP A 11 -12.35 12.18 1.56
CA TRP A 11 -12.64 10.77 1.32
C TRP A 11 -12.10 10.30 -0.03
N PHE A 12 -12.34 11.05 -1.11
CA PHE A 12 -11.90 10.67 -2.46
C PHE A 12 -10.37 10.59 -2.56
N PHE A 13 -9.67 11.54 -1.94
CA PHE A 13 -8.21 11.52 -1.84
C PHE A 13 -7.73 10.23 -1.16
N GLN A 14 -8.26 9.92 0.02
CA GLN A 14 -7.86 8.70 0.74
C GLN A 14 -8.25 7.40 0.02
N TRP A 15 -9.40 7.39 -0.64
CA TRP A 15 -9.84 6.28 -1.48
C TRP A 15 -8.88 6.05 -2.65
N ALA A 16 -8.43 7.12 -3.33
CA ALA A 16 -7.52 7.02 -4.46
C ALA A 16 -6.15 6.44 -4.03
N PHE A 17 -5.60 6.90 -2.90
CA PHE A 17 -4.34 6.39 -2.36
C PHE A 17 -4.45 4.95 -1.84
N CYS A 18 -5.55 4.61 -1.17
CA CYS A 18 -5.82 3.24 -0.74
C CYS A 18 -5.94 2.29 -1.95
N SER A 19 -6.64 2.72 -3.00
CA SER A 19 -6.74 1.99 -4.27
C SER A 19 -5.38 1.78 -4.91
N ALA A 20 -4.54 2.81 -4.96
CA ALA A 20 -3.17 2.70 -5.46
C ALA A 20 -2.32 1.70 -4.65
N ALA A 21 -2.42 1.71 -3.31
CA ALA A 21 -1.73 0.74 -2.46
C ALA A 21 -2.18 -0.71 -2.75
N ALA A 22 -3.48 -0.93 -2.99
CA ALA A 22 -4.01 -2.23 -3.35
C ALA A 22 -3.55 -2.71 -4.74
N THR A 23 -3.49 -1.81 -5.73
CA THR A 23 -3.07 -2.17 -7.11
C THR A 23 -1.57 -2.41 -7.24
N ILE A 24 -0.72 -1.82 -6.38
CA ILE A 24 0.70 -2.19 -6.30
C ILE A 24 0.84 -3.70 -6.01
N VAL A 25 0.02 -4.23 -5.10
CA VAL A 25 0.04 -5.67 -4.78
C VAL A 25 -0.50 -6.51 -5.92
N SER A 26 -1.54 -6.06 -6.60
CA SER A 26 -2.08 -6.79 -7.76
C SER A 26 -1.01 -7.00 -8.83
N GLY A 27 -0.16 -5.99 -9.07
CA GLY A 27 0.98 -6.08 -9.99
C GLY A 27 2.05 -7.05 -9.51
N GLY A 28 2.46 -6.97 -8.24
CA GLY A 28 3.53 -7.83 -7.72
C GLY A 28 3.15 -9.30 -7.56
N VAL A 29 1.86 -9.62 -7.42
CA VAL A 29 1.34 -11.00 -7.33
C VAL A 29 0.64 -11.47 -8.60
N ALA A 30 0.78 -10.70 -9.69
CA ALA A 30 0.12 -10.98 -10.96
C ALA A 30 0.41 -12.40 -11.47
N GLU A 31 -0.61 -13.01 -12.08
CA GLU A 31 -0.59 -14.36 -12.67
C GLU A 31 -0.27 -15.52 -11.70
N ARG A 32 -0.19 -15.26 -10.39
CA ARG A 32 0.14 -16.27 -9.35
C ARG A 32 -0.88 -16.35 -8.22
N VAL A 33 -1.75 -15.35 -8.11
CA VAL A 33 -2.86 -15.33 -7.14
C VAL A 33 -4.18 -15.43 -7.88
N ASN A 34 -5.12 -16.22 -7.34
CA ASN A 34 -6.47 -16.30 -7.90
C ASN A 34 -7.27 -15.03 -7.57
N PHE A 35 -8.31 -14.76 -8.36
CA PHE A 35 -9.11 -13.54 -8.21
C PHE A 35 -9.75 -13.40 -6.82
N HIS A 36 -10.17 -14.50 -6.20
CA HIS A 36 -10.76 -14.50 -4.85
C HIS A 36 -9.75 -14.05 -3.79
N GLY A 37 -8.51 -14.51 -3.86
CA GLY A 37 -7.42 -14.09 -2.96
C GLY A 37 -7.15 -12.59 -3.08
N TYR A 38 -7.21 -12.06 -4.30
CA TYR A 38 -7.07 -10.62 -4.52
C TYR A 38 -8.22 -9.80 -3.93
N ILE A 39 -9.48 -10.29 -4.01
CA ILE A 39 -10.62 -9.64 -3.36
C ILE A 39 -10.43 -9.58 -1.84
N ILE A 40 -10.08 -10.72 -1.22
CA ILE A 40 -9.89 -10.79 0.24
C ILE A 40 -8.79 -9.82 0.67
N TYR A 41 -7.68 -9.81 -0.05
CA TYR A 41 -6.58 -8.87 0.20
C TYR A 41 -7.03 -7.40 0.06
N SER A 42 -7.79 -7.07 -0.99
CA SER A 42 -8.27 -5.71 -1.22
C SER A 42 -9.22 -5.24 -0.11
N ILE A 43 -10.06 -6.14 0.42
CA ILE A 43 -10.91 -5.86 1.59
C ILE A 43 -10.05 -5.62 2.83
N ALA A 44 -9.04 -6.46 3.08
CA ALA A 44 -8.12 -6.27 4.22
C ALA A 44 -7.34 -4.94 4.12
N MET A 45 -6.90 -4.58 2.91
CA MET A 45 -6.20 -3.32 2.67
C MET A 45 -7.10 -2.11 2.98
N THR A 46 -8.35 -2.14 2.49
CA THR A 46 -9.29 -1.03 2.60
C THR A 46 -9.89 -0.85 3.99
N ILE A 47 -10.19 -1.94 4.71
CA ILE A 47 -10.85 -1.89 6.02
C ILE A 47 -9.84 -1.75 7.16
N PHE A 48 -8.64 -2.30 7.02
CA PHE A 48 -7.70 -2.41 8.14
C PHE A 48 -6.33 -1.83 7.85
N ILE A 49 -5.58 -2.36 6.87
CA ILE A 49 -4.15 -2.05 6.72
C ILE A 49 -3.95 -0.55 6.41
N TYR A 50 -4.59 -0.02 5.37
CA TYR A 50 -4.43 1.37 4.97
C TYR A 50 -4.99 2.35 6.03
N PRO A 51 -6.21 2.16 6.57
CA PRO A 51 -6.73 3.04 7.63
C PRO A 51 -5.85 3.11 8.87
N VAL A 52 -5.26 1.99 9.31
CA VAL A 52 -4.37 1.95 10.47
C VAL A 52 -3.09 2.75 10.20
N ILE A 53 -2.48 2.56 9.03
CA ILE A 53 -1.25 3.28 8.66
C ILE A 53 -1.51 4.78 8.54
N VAL A 54 -2.63 5.18 7.92
CA VAL A 54 -3.04 6.59 7.88
C VAL A 54 -3.28 7.14 9.27
N ALA A 55 -4.00 6.41 10.14
CA ALA A 55 -4.28 6.86 11.51
C ALA A 55 -3.00 7.12 12.31
N TRP A 56 -1.95 6.30 12.13
CA TRP A 56 -0.67 6.53 12.80
C TRP A 56 0.09 7.75 12.26
N THR A 57 -0.10 8.10 10.98
CA THR A 57 0.74 9.06 10.24
C THR A 57 -0.02 10.35 9.90
N TRP A 58 -0.68 10.41 8.74
CA TRP A 58 -1.48 11.55 8.27
C TRP A 58 -2.72 11.84 9.14
N GLY A 59 -3.15 10.89 9.97
CA GLY A 59 -4.27 10.98 10.90
C GLY A 59 -3.92 11.58 12.26
N TYR A 60 -2.79 12.27 12.40
CA TYR A 60 -2.33 12.87 13.66
C TYR A 60 -2.11 11.84 14.78
N GLY A 61 -1.74 10.61 14.42
CA GLY A 61 -1.35 9.58 15.38
C GLY A 61 0.09 9.74 15.88
N TRP A 62 0.55 8.74 16.61
CA TRP A 62 1.85 8.75 17.30
C TRP A 62 3.08 8.89 16.38
N LEU A 63 2.97 8.53 15.09
CA LEU A 63 4.04 8.74 14.10
C LEU A 63 3.94 10.08 13.40
N SER A 64 2.90 10.89 13.61
CA SER A 64 2.73 12.16 12.91
C SER A 64 3.92 13.09 13.10
N ALA A 65 3.98 14.17 12.32
CA ALA A 65 5.02 15.20 12.42
C ALA A 65 4.58 16.43 13.24
N GLY A 66 3.60 16.27 14.15
CA GLY A 66 3.09 17.31 15.04
C GLY A 66 3.97 17.59 16.27
N GLU A 67 3.45 18.24 17.32
CA GLU A 67 4.21 18.45 18.56
C GLU A 67 4.22 17.23 19.49
N ASP A 68 3.25 16.31 19.35
CA ASP A 68 3.06 15.16 20.23
C ASP A 68 3.74 13.87 19.74
N ASN A 69 4.82 14.00 18.97
CA ASN A 69 5.44 12.86 18.29
C ASN A 69 6.39 12.09 19.22
N ILE A 70 6.63 10.83 18.88
CA ILE A 70 7.69 10.04 19.54
C ILE A 70 9.09 10.62 19.28
N ASN A 71 9.82 10.95 20.36
CA ASN A 71 11.23 11.35 20.35
C ASN A 71 11.57 12.66 19.63
N ASP A 72 10.67 13.66 19.64
CA ASP A 72 10.86 14.96 18.96
C ASP A 72 11.14 14.85 17.44
N ALA A 73 10.83 13.69 16.85
CA ALA A 73 11.04 13.39 15.43
C ALA A 73 9.77 12.77 14.83
N GLY A 74 9.23 13.41 13.79
CA GLY A 74 8.01 12.99 13.11
C GLY A 74 8.25 12.18 11.83
N PHE A 75 7.37 11.23 11.53
CA PHE A 75 7.35 10.59 10.22
C PHE A 75 6.86 11.59 9.16
N MET A 76 7.74 11.89 8.19
CA MET A 76 7.44 12.79 7.09
C MET A 76 7.23 11.99 5.81
N ASP A 77 5.99 11.95 5.34
CA ASP A 77 5.62 11.39 4.05
C ASP A 77 4.62 12.32 3.38
N PHE A 78 5.02 13.03 2.33
CA PHE A 78 4.17 14.05 1.71
C PHE A 78 3.13 13.45 0.76
N ALA A 79 3.52 12.42 0.00
CA ALA A 79 2.72 11.90 -1.11
C ALA A 79 2.55 10.37 -1.09
N GLY A 80 2.92 9.70 0.00
CA GLY A 80 2.68 8.29 0.20
C GLY A 80 3.83 7.36 -0.19
N SER A 81 5.10 7.81 -0.13
CA SER A 81 6.24 6.92 -0.38
C SER A 81 6.29 5.77 0.62
N GLY A 82 5.95 6.03 1.88
CA GLY A 82 5.76 5.01 2.92
C GLY A 82 4.32 4.49 2.94
N ILE A 83 3.36 5.41 3.10
CA ILE A 83 1.96 5.08 3.37
C ILE A 83 1.32 4.28 2.21
N VAL A 84 1.75 4.50 0.97
CA VAL A 84 1.18 3.86 -0.22
C VAL A 84 2.19 2.90 -0.84
N HIS A 85 3.36 3.40 -1.26
CA HIS A 85 4.32 2.60 -2.02
C HIS A 85 4.99 1.53 -1.17
N MET A 86 5.47 1.87 0.03
CA MET A 86 6.05 0.86 0.92
C MET A 86 4.99 -0.12 1.44
N THR A 87 3.81 0.37 1.87
CA THR A 87 2.69 -0.48 2.28
C THR A 87 2.32 -1.51 1.20
N GLY A 88 2.08 -1.04 -0.03
CA GLY A 88 1.79 -1.89 -1.16
C GLY A 88 2.98 -2.79 -1.50
N GLY A 89 4.20 -2.26 -1.54
CA GLY A 89 5.41 -3.02 -1.87
C GLY A 89 5.68 -4.16 -0.89
N VAL A 90 5.52 -3.93 0.41
CA VAL A 90 5.64 -4.97 1.45
C VAL A 90 4.52 -6.00 1.31
N GLY A 91 3.28 -5.57 1.08
CA GLY A 91 2.18 -6.49 0.79
C GLY A 91 2.44 -7.37 -0.44
N ALA A 92 3.01 -6.79 -1.49
CA ALA A 92 3.37 -7.49 -2.72
C ALA A 92 4.50 -8.49 -2.47
N LEU A 93 5.54 -8.10 -1.72
CA LEU A 93 6.65 -8.96 -1.35
C LEU A 93 6.18 -10.16 -0.53
N VAL A 94 5.37 -9.92 0.52
CA VAL A 94 4.81 -10.99 1.34
C VAL A 94 3.91 -11.90 0.49
N GLY A 95 3.07 -11.34 -0.37
CA GLY A 95 2.24 -12.12 -1.30
C GLY A 95 3.06 -12.98 -2.25
N ALA A 96 4.16 -12.45 -2.80
CA ALA A 96 5.07 -13.17 -3.67
C ALA A 96 5.81 -14.31 -2.93
N ILE A 97 6.25 -14.06 -1.68
CA ILE A 97 6.86 -15.09 -0.83
C ILE A 97 5.86 -16.23 -0.59
N CYS A 98 4.60 -15.91 -0.24
CA CYS A 98 3.55 -16.90 -0.03
C CYS A 98 3.20 -17.70 -1.30
N ALA A 99 3.21 -17.05 -2.48
CA ALA A 99 2.92 -17.70 -3.75
C ALA A 99 4.10 -18.55 -4.28
N GLY A 100 5.32 -18.24 -3.83
CA GLY A 100 6.55 -18.92 -4.23
C GLY A 100 7.02 -18.62 -5.66
N PRO A 101 8.28 -18.97 -5.99
CA PRO A 101 8.89 -18.68 -7.30
C PRO A 101 8.26 -19.49 -8.43
N ARG A 102 8.38 -18.97 -9.67
CA ARG A 102 8.00 -19.68 -10.90
C ARG A 102 9.14 -20.57 -11.37
N SER A 103 9.26 -21.76 -10.78
CA SER A 103 10.25 -22.74 -11.20
C SER A 103 10.16 -23.01 -12.71
N GLY A 104 11.30 -22.99 -13.41
CA GLY A 104 11.38 -23.30 -14.83
C GLY A 104 11.02 -22.17 -15.79
N ARG A 105 10.53 -21.00 -15.34
CA ARG A 105 10.15 -19.89 -16.24
C ARG A 105 11.25 -18.85 -16.46
N PHE A 106 12.14 -18.66 -15.49
CA PHE A 106 13.17 -17.60 -15.52
C PHE A 106 14.59 -18.16 -15.37
N ASP A 107 14.78 -19.45 -15.65
CA ASP A 107 16.06 -20.13 -15.51
C ASP A 107 17.08 -19.66 -16.57
N ASN A 108 16.59 -19.20 -17.73
CA ASN A 108 17.38 -18.61 -18.81
C ASN A 108 16.99 -17.13 -18.99
N PRO A 109 17.80 -16.17 -18.51
CA PRO A 109 17.47 -14.75 -18.60
C PRO A 109 17.35 -14.24 -20.04
N GLU A 110 18.05 -14.86 -20.98
CA GLU A 110 18.05 -14.53 -22.41
C GLU A 110 16.74 -14.90 -23.13
N ASP A 111 15.93 -15.78 -22.53
CA ASP A 111 14.59 -16.13 -23.01
C ASP A 111 13.50 -15.16 -22.50
N PHE A 112 13.85 -14.15 -21.69
CA PHE A 112 12.88 -13.18 -21.19
C PHE A 112 12.32 -12.33 -22.34
N GLN A 113 11.02 -12.47 -22.58
CA GLN A 113 10.29 -11.60 -23.50
C GLN A 113 9.34 -10.70 -22.72
N PRO A 114 9.50 -9.36 -22.81
CA PRO A 114 8.48 -8.45 -22.33
C PRO A 114 7.21 -8.63 -23.16
N HIS A 115 6.06 -8.42 -22.52
CA HIS A 115 4.75 -8.45 -23.17
C HIS A 115 4.56 -7.25 -24.11
#